data_AF-A0A3M4KYQ1-F1
#
_entry.id   AF-A0A3M4KYQ1-F1
#
_cell.length_a   1.000
_cell.length_b   1.000
_cell.length_c   1.000
_cell.angle_alpha   90.00
_cell.angle_beta   90.00
_cell.angle_gamma   90.00
#
_symmetry.space_group_name_H-M   'P 1'
#
loop_
_entity.id
_entity.type
_entity.pdbx_description
1 polymer ?
#
loop_
_entity_poly.entity_id
_entity_poly.type
_entity_poly.pdbx_seq_one_letter_code
_entity_poly.pdbx_strand_id
1 'polypeptide(L)'
;MHDCLLKESTINRQWSRAFSWELPSEKILINAESAPLTYSALEGLKDLSAQAAKLAGSGVTVQFEPGLVSKVYHTAIALKALQHDKTVVASDFKSYCMRLREHHLFSSLPCSNECAIGFISQMKCKPRARCHPLKHLVFISWLFGSFGSFLEAYGKHAVADRAKSFDEKAPATPPPDNNEPKGVTSHQIFKPKKMFVDVKKRVLASLAGGASKKRTCEEFGISISTINRILRLNPVVAKKISVTAKKNINLQKREKWRTTALNNPGLGVTEIRKMIPDVYAWLYRNEKHWLKMQKDNLPNRRRGNYSTVSWNDRDEALCARITDTIIEHHATSETPRKYAFYELVPGLYSALESKSHYAKTRKLLDDLTKSGPDGDYWSASPIRMSKT
;
A
#
# COMPACT_ATOMS: atom_id res chain seq x y z
N MET A 1 12.11 -1.77 31.90
CA MET A 1 12.91 -1.97 30.67
C MET A 1 14.35 -2.18 31.08
N HIS A 2 15.11 -2.97 30.32
CA HIS A 2 16.43 -3.47 30.74
C HIS A 2 17.61 -2.60 30.26
N ASP A 3 17.36 -1.40 29.71
CA ASP A 3 18.37 -0.39 29.32
C ASP A 3 19.51 -0.82 28.40
N CYS A 4 19.44 -2.04 27.86
CA CYS A 4 20.38 -2.60 26.89
C CYS A 4 19.71 -2.80 25.53
N LEU A 5 20.49 -2.66 24.45
CA LEU A 5 20.05 -3.06 23.11
C LEU A 5 19.79 -4.56 23.06
N LEU A 6 18.79 -4.96 22.27
CA LEU A 6 18.50 -6.37 22.04
C LEU A 6 19.55 -6.97 21.11
N LYS A 7 19.87 -8.25 21.32
CA LYS A 7 20.67 -9.04 20.39
C LYS A 7 19.85 -9.35 19.13
N GLU A 8 20.52 -9.39 17.99
CA GLU A 8 19.90 -9.69 16.70
C GLU A 8 20.19 -11.14 16.31
N SER A 9 19.27 -11.78 15.59
CA SER A 9 19.50 -13.14 15.08
C SER A 9 20.21 -13.08 13.72
N THR A 10 21.26 -13.89 13.56
CA THR A 10 21.97 -14.05 12.28
C THR A 10 21.16 -14.83 11.24
N ILE A 11 20.12 -15.54 11.68
CA ILE A 11 19.26 -16.35 10.83
C ILE A 11 18.03 -15.55 10.45
N ASN A 12 17.88 -15.31 9.15
CA ASN A 12 16.70 -14.66 8.62
C ASN A 12 15.49 -15.61 8.69
N ARG A 13 14.58 -15.35 9.63
CA ARG A 13 13.29 -16.04 9.76
C ARG A 13 12.30 -15.56 8.70
N GLN A 14 12.63 -15.68 7.42
CA GLN A 14 11.60 -15.55 6.40
C GLN A 14 10.74 -16.81 6.47
N TRP A 15 9.44 -16.64 6.71
CA TRP A 15 8.40 -17.68 6.69
C TRP A 15 8.25 -18.44 5.35
N SER A 16 9.24 -18.38 4.44
CA SER A 16 9.20 -18.90 3.08
C SER A 16 10.13 -20.09 2.81
N ARG A 17 10.95 -20.52 3.78
CA ARG A 17 11.67 -21.80 3.72
C ARG A 17 11.24 -22.69 4.88
N ALA A 18 11.37 -24.01 4.67
CA ALA A 18 10.81 -25.08 5.50
C ALA A 18 10.84 -24.74 7.00
N PHE A 19 9.72 -25.03 7.68
CA PHE A 19 9.41 -24.75 9.09
C PHE A 19 10.47 -25.29 10.09
N SER A 20 11.69 -24.77 10.07
CA SER A 20 12.60 -24.91 11.19
C SER A 20 12.14 -23.93 12.27
N TRP A 21 11.39 -24.44 13.24
CA TRP A 21 11.15 -23.75 14.49
C TRP A 21 12.43 -23.78 15.32
N GLU A 22 13.45 -23.09 14.86
CA GLU A 22 14.63 -22.87 15.67
C GLU A 22 14.26 -21.87 16.76
N LEU A 23 14.15 -22.38 17.99
CA LEU A 23 14.07 -21.52 19.16
C LEU A 23 15.33 -20.63 19.17
N PRO A 24 15.20 -19.32 19.47
CA PRO A 24 16.36 -18.46 19.62
C PRO A 24 17.36 -19.10 20.59
N SER A 25 18.52 -19.52 20.08
CA SER A 25 19.62 -19.98 20.92
C SER A 25 20.67 -18.88 20.99
N GLU A 26 21.40 -18.78 22.11
CA GLU A 26 22.43 -17.73 22.25
C GLU A 26 23.51 -17.80 21.16
N LYS A 27 23.71 -18.99 20.58
CA LYS A 27 24.67 -19.22 19.49
C LYS A 27 24.34 -18.48 18.19
N ILE A 28 23.06 -18.19 17.96
CA ILE A 28 22.58 -17.50 16.74
C ILE A 28 22.25 -16.03 16.98
N LEU A 29 22.47 -15.55 18.22
CA LEU A 29 22.24 -14.18 18.63
C LEU A 29 23.56 -13.41 18.66
N ILE A 30 23.70 -12.43 17.77
CA ILE A 30 24.82 -11.50 17.76
C ILE A 30 24.44 -10.23 18.51
N ASN A 31 25.42 -9.57 19.11
CA ASN A 31 25.20 -8.21 19.62
C ASN A 31 24.89 -7.30 18.43
N ALA A 32 23.92 -6.40 18.59
CA ALA A 32 23.61 -5.43 17.55
C ALA A 32 24.88 -4.62 17.24
N GLU A 33 25.39 -4.73 16.01
CA GLU A 33 26.59 -4.03 15.52
C GLU A 33 26.31 -2.53 15.26
N SER A 34 25.66 -1.85 16.21
CA SER A 34 25.53 -0.41 16.13
C SER A 34 26.80 0.24 16.63
N ALA A 35 27.29 1.24 15.90
CA ALA A 35 28.19 2.24 16.45
C ALA A 35 27.63 2.75 17.80
N PRO A 36 28.49 3.14 18.77
CA PRO A 36 28.03 3.62 20.06
C PRO A 36 27.04 4.77 19.86
N LEU A 37 25.80 4.54 20.27
CA LEU A 37 24.73 5.53 20.17
C LEU A 37 25.02 6.69 21.12
N THR A 38 24.70 7.91 20.70
CA THR A 38 24.81 9.08 21.58
C THR A 38 23.84 8.94 22.75
N TYR A 39 24.18 9.51 23.91
CA TYR A 39 23.28 9.55 25.08
C TYR A 39 21.85 10.02 24.71
N SER A 40 21.75 11.07 23.89
CA SER A 40 20.46 11.62 23.44
C SER A 40 19.65 10.65 22.56
N ALA A 41 20.33 9.82 21.77
CA ALA A 41 19.69 8.78 20.96
C ALA A 41 19.18 7.64 21.85
N LEU A 42 19.99 7.21 22.83
CA LEU A 42 19.58 6.21 23.83
C LEU A 42 18.39 6.67 24.64
N GLU A 43 18.38 7.92 25.11
CA GLU A 43 17.26 8.52 25.83
C GLU A 43 15.99 8.54 24.96
N GLY A 44 16.10 8.98 23.71
CA GLY A 44 14.96 8.95 22.77
C GLY A 44 14.41 7.54 22.50
N LEU A 45 15.28 6.52 22.44
CA LEU A 45 14.86 5.12 22.30
C LEU A 45 14.19 4.58 23.57
N LYS A 46 14.69 4.96 24.76
CA LYS A 46 14.06 4.62 26.05
C LYS A 46 12.67 5.26 26.17
N ASP A 47 12.53 6.52 25.76
CA ASP A 47 11.23 7.20 25.76
C ASP A 47 10.24 6.53 24.81
N LEU A 48 10.69 6.19 23.61
CA LEU A 48 9.83 5.56 22.60
C LEU A 48 9.41 4.15 23.01
N SER A 49 10.30 3.38 23.63
CA SER A 49 10.00 2.04 24.13
C SER A 49 9.07 2.07 25.34
N ALA A 50 9.16 3.09 26.21
CA ALA A 50 8.21 3.29 27.31
C ALA A 50 6.81 3.62 26.78
N GLN A 51 6.73 4.44 25.73
CA GLN A 51 5.47 4.75 25.05
C GLN A 51 4.90 3.55 24.30
N ALA A 52 5.74 2.72 23.68
CA ALA A 52 5.31 1.48 23.05
C ALA A 52 4.71 0.50 24.06
N ALA A 53 5.32 0.37 25.25
CA ALA A 53 4.78 -0.45 26.33
C ALA A 53 3.40 0.07 26.82
N LYS A 54 3.25 1.39 26.97
CA LYS A 54 1.96 2.02 27.30
C LYS A 54 0.91 1.77 26.22
N LEU A 55 1.28 1.90 24.95
CA LEU A 55 0.39 1.59 23.82
C LEU A 55 -0.07 0.14 23.87
N ALA A 56 0.85 -0.81 24.08
CA ALA A 56 0.54 -2.23 24.19
C ALA A 56 -0.44 -2.52 25.34
N GLY A 57 -0.24 -1.90 26.51
CA GLY A 57 -1.17 -2.00 27.65
C GLY A 57 -2.55 -1.42 27.36
N SER A 58 -2.64 -0.37 26.54
CA SER A 58 -3.93 0.24 26.13
C SER A 58 -4.64 -0.48 24.98
N GLY A 59 -3.93 -1.33 24.22
CA GLY A 59 -4.45 -1.96 23.01
C GLY A 59 -5.62 -2.92 23.24
N VAL A 60 -5.83 -3.36 24.48
CA VAL A 60 -6.96 -4.22 24.89
C VAL A 60 -8.21 -3.39 25.19
N THR A 61 -8.04 -2.13 25.62
CA THR A 61 -9.13 -1.30 26.16
C THR A 61 -9.55 -0.16 25.24
N VAL A 62 -8.67 0.28 24.33
CA VAL A 62 -8.90 1.49 23.52
C VAL A 62 -8.76 1.18 22.03
N GLN A 63 -9.83 1.47 21.28
CA GLN A 63 -9.80 1.47 19.82
C GLN A 63 -9.71 2.90 19.29
N PHE A 64 -8.65 3.21 18.56
CA PHE A 64 -8.44 4.53 17.98
C PHE A 64 -9.15 4.68 16.62
N GLU A 65 -10.13 5.58 16.55
CA GLU A 65 -10.73 6.01 15.28
C GLU A 65 -9.76 6.92 14.49
N PRO A 66 -9.35 6.55 13.26
CA PRO A 66 -8.29 7.27 12.56
C PRO A 66 -8.63 8.72 12.18
N GLY A 67 -9.89 9.04 11.93
CA GLY A 67 -10.35 10.40 11.68
C GLY A 67 -10.16 11.31 12.89
N LEU A 68 -10.48 10.82 14.09
CA LEU A 68 -10.32 11.52 15.34
C LEU A 68 -8.85 11.70 15.70
N VAL A 69 -8.01 10.67 15.48
CA VAL A 69 -6.55 10.80 15.62
C VAL A 69 -6.00 11.91 14.72
N SER A 70 -6.44 11.96 13.46
CA SER A 70 -6.09 13.03 12.52
C SER A 70 -6.53 14.41 13.03
N LYS A 71 -7.75 14.55 13.57
CA LYS A 71 -8.24 15.80 14.18
C LYS A 71 -7.36 16.24 15.37
N VAL A 72 -6.99 15.30 16.26
CA VAL A 72 -6.13 15.55 17.42
C VAL A 72 -4.74 16.03 16.99
N TYR A 73 -4.16 15.44 15.94
CA TYR A 73 -2.89 15.92 15.37
C TYR A 73 -3.02 17.28 14.71
N HIS A 74 -4.14 17.54 14.03
CA HIS A 74 -4.42 18.85 13.43
C HIS A 74 -4.46 19.96 14.48
N THR A 75 -5.14 19.74 15.61
CA THR A 75 -5.23 20.73 16.69
C THR A 75 -3.89 20.94 17.38
N ALA A 76 -3.16 19.87 17.71
CA ALA A 76 -1.83 19.98 18.31
C ALA A 76 -0.83 20.74 17.42
N ILE A 77 -0.80 20.45 16.11
CA ILE A 77 0.03 21.19 15.16
C ILE A 77 -0.41 22.64 15.03
N ALA A 78 -1.71 22.92 15.02
CA ALA A 78 -2.20 24.29 14.94
C ALA A 78 -1.75 25.12 16.14
N LEU A 79 -1.78 24.54 17.35
CA LEU A 79 -1.27 25.19 18.56
C LEU A 79 0.24 25.45 18.46
N LYS A 80 1.02 24.45 18.03
CA LYS A 80 2.48 24.60 17.87
C LYS A 80 2.86 25.59 16.75
N ALA A 81 2.05 25.68 15.69
CA ALA A 81 2.24 26.59 14.57
C ALA A 81 1.74 28.03 14.85
N LEU A 82 0.88 28.24 15.84
CA LEU A 82 0.59 29.58 16.35
C LEU A 82 1.80 30.16 17.10
N GLN A 83 2.61 29.29 17.71
CA GLN A 83 3.83 29.67 18.41
C GLN A 83 5.03 29.84 17.45
N HIS A 84 5.03 29.13 16.31
CA HIS A 84 6.16 29.08 15.39
C HIS A 84 5.74 28.97 13.91
N ASP A 85 6.52 29.50 12.97
CA ASP A 85 6.24 29.32 11.54
C ASP A 85 6.29 27.82 11.12
N LYS A 86 5.56 27.46 10.06
CA LYS A 86 5.50 26.08 9.53
C LYS A 86 6.87 25.50 9.22
N THR A 87 7.79 26.34 8.73
CA THR A 87 9.17 25.97 8.42
C THR A 87 9.95 25.59 9.69
N VAL A 88 9.73 26.35 10.77
CA VAL A 88 10.32 26.11 12.10
C VAL A 88 9.77 24.82 12.71
N VAL A 89 8.46 24.59 12.62
CA VAL A 89 7.83 23.34 13.10
C VAL A 89 8.40 22.11 12.37
N ALA A 90 8.63 22.22 11.06
CA ALA A 90 9.26 21.14 10.29
C ALA A 90 10.73 20.92 10.67
N SER A 91 11.48 22.00 10.93
CA SER A 91 12.87 21.93 11.40
C SER A 91 12.97 21.29 12.79
N ASP A 92 12.09 21.66 13.71
CA ASP A 92 12.00 21.06 15.05
C ASP A 92 11.70 19.55 14.97
N PHE A 93 10.74 19.15 14.14
CA PHE A 93 10.45 17.73 13.94
C PHE A 93 11.62 16.96 13.31
N LYS A 94 12.33 17.58 12.34
CA LYS A 94 13.54 17.01 11.75
C LYS A 94 14.60 16.79 12.85
N SER A 95 14.87 17.78 13.69
CA SER A 95 15.84 17.66 14.79
C SER A 95 15.47 16.54 15.77
N TYR A 96 14.19 16.39 16.09
CA TYR A 96 13.68 15.24 16.86
C TYR A 96 13.99 13.91 16.16
N CYS A 97 13.70 13.80 14.86
CA CYS A 97 13.93 12.58 14.09
C CYS A 97 15.41 12.21 13.98
N MET A 98 16.30 13.21 13.85
CA MET A 98 17.74 12.98 13.74
C MET A 98 18.31 12.22 14.94
N ARG A 99 17.80 12.48 16.16
CA ARG A 99 18.20 11.74 17.38
C ARG A 99 17.89 10.26 17.30
N LEU A 100 16.75 9.89 16.70
CA LEU A 100 16.34 8.50 16.57
C LEU A 100 17.02 7.79 15.40
N ARG A 101 17.37 8.54 14.33
CA ARG A 101 17.99 8.02 13.10
C ARG A 101 19.37 7.39 13.30
N GLU A 102 20.05 7.66 14.41
CA GLU A 102 21.31 6.99 14.78
C GLU A 102 21.13 5.47 14.85
N HIS A 103 19.93 5.01 15.22
CA HIS A 103 19.59 3.59 15.22
C HIS A 103 19.04 3.15 13.86
N HIS A 104 19.57 2.06 13.30
CA HIS A 104 19.27 1.58 11.94
C HIS A 104 17.77 1.40 11.65
N LEU A 105 16.97 0.91 12.62
CA LEU A 105 15.50 0.77 12.50
C LEU A 105 14.75 2.09 12.21
N PHE A 106 15.35 3.24 12.52
CA PHE A 106 14.78 4.57 12.32
C PHE A 106 15.46 5.36 11.20
N SER A 107 16.39 4.75 10.48
CA SER A 107 17.11 5.35 9.35
C SER A 107 16.20 5.88 8.22
N SER A 108 14.92 5.52 8.20
CA SER A 108 13.92 6.02 7.25
C SER A 108 13.13 7.27 7.73
N LEU A 109 13.34 7.74 8.96
CA LEU A 109 12.66 8.95 9.47
C LEU A 109 13.07 10.21 8.69
N PRO A 110 12.36 11.33 8.77
CA PRO A 110 12.76 12.55 8.07
C PRO A 110 14.21 13.00 8.35
N CYS A 111 14.98 13.27 7.29
CA CYS A 111 16.34 13.83 7.35
C CYS A 111 16.44 15.27 6.81
N SER A 112 15.43 15.73 6.07
CA SER A 112 15.33 17.08 5.51
C SER A 112 14.02 17.75 5.92
N ASN A 113 13.97 19.08 5.82
CA ASN A 113 12.75 19.85 6.13
C ASN A 113 11.59 19.46 5.20
N GLU A 114 11.87 19.17 3.93
CA GLU A 114 10.88 18.71 2.95
C GLU A 114 10.29 17.35 3.35
N CYS A 115 11.14 16.40 3.76
CA CYS A 115 10.71 15.10 4.27
C CYS A 115 9.86 15.27 5.54
N ALA A 116 10.23 16.20 6.43
CA ALA A 116 9.47 16.49 7.65
C ALA A 116 8.08 17.08 7.33
N ILE A 117 7.99 18.01 6.38
CA ILE A 117 6.71 18.56 5.90
C ILE A 117 5.82 17.46 5.32
N GLY A 118 6.39 16.58 4.50
CA GLY A 118 5.70 15.43 3.91
C GLY A 118 5.17 14.47 4.98
N PHE A 119 6.00 14.16 5.99
CA PHE A 119 5.61 13.31 7.11
C PHE A 119 4.48 13.94 7.94
N ILE A 120 4.61 15.21 8.34
CA ILE A 120 3.58 15.94 9.10
C ILE A 120 2.26 15.96 8.31
N SER A 121 2.33 16.23 7.00
CA SER A 121 1.16 16.24 6.13
C SER A 121 0.51 14.86 6.04
N GLN A 122 1.31 13.79 5.97
CA GLN A 122 0.82 12.40 5.99
C GLN A 122 0.09 12.09 7.29
N MET A 123 0.64 12.47 8.44
CA MET A 123 0.04 12.19 9.76
C MET A 123 -1.25 12.98 9.99
N LYS A 124 -1.32 14.22 9.49
CA LYS A 124 -2.50 15.08 9.61
C LYS A 124 -3.66 14.61 8.73
N CYS A 125 -3.41 14.03 7.57
CA CYS A 125 -4.49 13.59 6.68
C CYS A 125 -5.24 12.37 7.23
N LYS A 126 -6.54 12.27 6.93
CA LYS A 126 -7.29 11.02 7.15
C LYS A 126 -6.59 9.88 6.40
N PRO A 127 -6.21 8.77 7.06
CA PRO A 127 -5.39 7.76 6.44
C PRO A 127 -6.11 7.11 5.25
N ARG A 128 -5.51 7.23 4.07
CA ARG A 128 -5.95 6.53 2.84
C ARG A 128 -5.40 5.10 2.76
N ALA A 129 -4.42 4.76 3.61
CA ALA A 129 -3.75 3.47 3.74
C ALA A 129 -3.30 3.24 5.19
N ARG A 130 -2.89 2.01 5.52
CA ARG A 130 -2.34 1.66 6.85
C ARG A 130 -1.03 2.41 7.08
N CYS A 131 -1.00 3.29 8.08
CA CYS A 131 0.23 3.90 8.58
C CYS A 131 0.88 2.98 9.62
N HIS A 132 2.21 2.89 9.64
CA HIS A 132 2.89 2.02 10.61
C HIS A 132 2.72 2.59 12.03
N PRO A 133 2.38 1.78 13.05
CA PRO A 133 2.14 2.27 14.42
C PRO A 133 3.35 3.00 15.01
N LEU A 134 4.58 2.60 14.63
CA LEU A 134 5.80 3.28 15.04
C LEU A 134 5.87 4.75 14.56
N LYS A 135 5.31 5.06 13.38
CA LYS A 135 5.22 6.46 12.91
C LYS A 135 4.29 7.29 13.79
N HIS A 136 3.19 6.69 14.24
CA HIS A 136 2.28 7.34 15.21
C HIS A 136 2.98 7.56 16.54
N LEU A 137 3.70 6.56 17.07
CA LEU A 137 4.44 6.71 18.32
C LEU A 137 5.51 7.81 18.25
N VAL A 138 6.31 7.83 17.18
CA VAL A 138 7.31 8.89 16.95
C VAL A 138 6.65 10.27 16.91
N PHE A 139 5.53 10.38 16.20
CA PHE A 139 4.81 11.65 16.05
C PHE A 139 4.13 12.10 17.36
N ILE A 140 3.55 11.16 18.11
CA ILE A 140 2.94 11.40 19.42
C ILE A 140 4.00 11.85 20.42
N SER A 141 5.13 11.15 20.47
CA SER A 141 6.25 11.51 21.35
C SER A 141 6.74 12.93 21.09
N TRP A 142 6.89 13.31 19.82
CA TRP A 142 7.31 14.67 19.46
C TRP A 142 6.25 15.75 19.74
N LEU A 143 4.96 15.46 19.47
CA LEU A 143 3.89 16.46 19.63
C LEU A 143 3.41 16.64 21.06
N PHE A 144 3.30 15.55 21.81
CA PHE A 144 2.67 15.51 23.12
C PHE A 144 3.66 15.19 24.25
N GLY A 145 4.90 14.85 23.92
CA GLY A 145 5.93 14.40 24.86
C GLY A 145 5.70 12.96 25.36
N SER A 146 4.45 12.55 25.52
CA SER A 146 4.11 11.21 25.98
C SER A 146 2.81 10.67 25.37
N PHE A 147 2.71 9.33 25.34
CA PHE A 147 1.48 8.66 24.95
C PHE A 147 0.29 8.96 25.87
N GLY A 148 0.53 9.21 27.17
CA GLY A 148 -0.52 9.56 28.13
C GLY A 148 -1.17 10.91 27.81
N SER A 149 -0.33 11.92 27.54
CA SER A 149 -0.79 13.26 27.14
C SER A 149 -1.61 13.21 25.84
N PHE A 150 -1.24 12.32 24.91
CA PHE A 150 -2.03 12.06 23.72
C PHE A 150 -3.38 11.41 24.03
N LEU A 151 -3.45 10.43 24.93
CA LEU A 151 -4.71 9.79 25.34
C LEU A 151 -5.70 10.80 25.93
N GLU A 152 -5.21 11.72 26.76
CA GLU A 152 -6.04 12.80 27.33
C GLU A 152 -6.58 13.72 26.25
N ALA A 153 -5.73 14.16 25.31
CA ALA A 153 -6.14 14.98 24.18
C ALA A 153 -7.15 14.24 23.29
N TYR A 154 -6.91 12.95 23.04
CA TYR A 154 -7.81 12.09 22.29
C TYR A 154 -9.17 11.95 22.98
N GLY A 155 -9.20 11.72 24.30
CA GLY A 155 -10.42 11.64 25.10
C GLY A 155 -11.26 12.91 25.03
N LYS A 156 -10.62 14.09 25.18
CA LYS A 156 -11.30 15.40 25.02
C LYS A 156 -11.94 15.54 23.64
N HIS A 157 -11.21 15.16 22.59
CA HIS A 157 -11.73 15.17 21.23
C HIS A 157 -12.86 14.15 21.01
N ALA A 158 -12.78 12.96 21.61
CA ALA A 158 -13.81 11.93 21.51
C ALA A 158 -15.13 12.38 22.16
N VAL A 159 -15.06 13.01 23.34
CA VAL A 159 -16.24 13.57 24.02
C VAL A 159 -16.88 14.68 23.18
N ALA A 160 -16.05 15.60 22.64
CA ALA A 160 -16.54 16.69 21.80
C ALA A 160 -17.16 16.20 20.48
N ASP A 161 -16.60 15.14 19.87
CA ASP A 161 -17.13 14.56 18.63
C ASP A 161 -18.46 13.84 18.87
N ARG A 162 -18.58 13.13 20.01
CA ARG A 162 -19.85 12.53 20.45
C ARG A 162 -20.91 13.60 20.68
N ALA A 163 -20.60 14.68 21.40
CA ALA A 163 -21.55 15.78 21.65
C ALA A 163 -22.12 16.37 20.36
N LYS A 164 -21.27 16.63 19.35
CA LYS A 164 -21.70 17.14 18.03
C LYS A 164 -22.62 16.17 17.28
N SER A 165 -22.38 14.86 17.42
CA SER A 165 -23.22 13.85 16.77
C SER A 165 -24.63 13.72 17.38
N PHE A 166 -24.81 14.14 18.63
CA PHE A 166 -26.12 14.23 19.27
C PHE A 166 -26.90 15.47 18.82
N ASP A 167 -26.23 16.62 18.65
CA ASP A 167 -26.86 17.85 18.14
C ASP A 167 -27.31 17.73 16.67
N GLU A 168 -26.57 17.02 15.80
CA GLU A 168 -26.97 16.81 14.40
C GLU A 168 -28.14 15.82 14.22
N LYS A 169 -28.52 15.07 15.26
CA LYS A 169 -29.62 14.08 15.22
C LYS A 169 -30.92 14.56 15.85
N ALA A 170 -30.99 15.78 16.38
CA ALA A 170 -32.26 16.36 16.78
C ALA A 170 -33.19 16.50 15.55
N PRO A 171 -34.50 16.19 15.65
CA PRO A 171 -35.42 16.40 14.53
C PRO A 171 -35.38 17.88 14.16
N ALA A 172 -35.07 18.19 12.91
CA ALA A 172 -35.15 19.55 12.41
C ALA A 172 -36.59 20.06 12.59
N THR A 173 -36.82 20.82 13.65
CA THR A 173 -38.01 21.64 13.80
C THR A 173 -37.99 22.68 12.69
N PRO A 174 -39.10 22.87 11.95
CA PRO A 174 -39.18 23.92 10.96
C PRO A 174 -38.98 25.26 11.68
N PRO A 175 -38.15 26.17 11.13
CA PRO A 175 -37.86 27.42 11.81
C PRO A 175 -39.13 28.28 11.91
N PRO A 176 -39.41 28.88 13.08
CA PRO A 176 -40.53 29.80 13.20
C PRO A 176 -40.25 31.07 12.39
N ASP A 177 -41.25 31.45 11.63
CA ASP A 177 -41.37 32.68 10.88
C ASP A 177 -41.44 33.85 11.88
N ASN A 178 -40.33 34.58 12.04
CA ASN A 178 -40.32 35.87 12.73
C ASN A 178 -39.31 36.78 12.04
N ASN A 179 -39.81 37.52 11.05
CA ASN A 179 -39.19 38.71 10.52
C ASN A 179 -39.37 39.86 11.52
N GLU A 180 -38.28 40.31 12.14
CA GLU A 180 -38.10 41.74 12.43
C GLU A 180 -36.68 42.21 12.08
N PRO A 181 -36.53 43.46 11.59
CA PRO A 181 -35.38 43.86 10.81
C PRO A 181 -34.36 44.64 11.64
N LYS A 182 -33.07 44.30 11.52
CA LYS A 182 -31.99 45.24 11.85
C LYS A 182 -30.88 45.18 10.81
N GLY A 183 -30.57 46.35 10.25
CA GLY A 183 -29.29 46.64 9.63
C GLY A 183 -29.31 46.76 8.11
N VAL A 184 -29.82 47.89 7.64
CA VAL A 184 -29.57 48.43 6.30
C VAL A 184 -28.06 48.56 6.08
N THR A 185 -27.56 48.06 4.95
CA THR A 185 -26.55 48.80 4.18
C THR A 185 -26.62 48.46 2.70
N SER A 186 -26.91 49.52 1.94
CA SER A 186 -26.61 49.76 0.54
C SER A 186 -27.41 49.02 -0.54
N HIS A 187 -28.14 49.85 -1.28
CA HIS A 187 -28.98 49.55 -2.43
C HIS A 187 -28.26 48.89 -3.60
N GLN A 188 -28.85 47.83 -4.15
CA GLN A 188 -28.93 47.66 -5.60
C GLN A 188 -30.34 47.22 -6.00
N ILE A 189 -31.03 48.13 -6.68
CA ILE A 189 -32.36 47.95 -7.27
C ILE A 189 -32.26 46.85 -8.34
N PHE A 190 -32.86 45.68 -8.10
CA PHE A 190 -33.00 44.65 -9.13
C PHE A 190 -34.22 44.93 -10.01
N LYS A 191 -34.00 45.19 -11.30
CA LYS A 191 -35.02 45.12 -12.37
C LYS A 191 -35.64 43.70 -12.45
N PRO A 192 -36.90 43.54 -12.91
CA PRO A 192 -37.64 42.28 -12.79
C PRO A 192 -37.06 41.15 -13.66
N LYS A 193 -36.83 39.99 -13.03
CA LYS A 193 -36.27 38.75 -13.61
C LYS A 193 -37.30 37.99 -14.47
N LYS A 194 -37.82 38.58 -15.55
CA LYS A 194 -38.69 37.86 -16.52
C LYS A 194 -37.96 37.37 -17.78
N MET A 195 -36.79 37.93 -18.12
CA MET A 195 -36.00 37.50 -19.28
C MET A 195 -35.06 36.29 -19.03
N PHE A 196 -35.01 35.74 -17.81
CA PHE A 196 -34.04 34.70 -17.46
C PHE A 196 -34.50 33.27 -17.81
N VAL A 197 -35.80 33.03 -17.97
CA VAL A 197 -36.34 31.67 -18.19
C VAL A 197 -36.02 31.15 -19.59
N ASP A 198 -36.17 31.98 -20.61
CA ASP A 198 -35.91 31.59 -22.01
C ASP A 198 -34.41 31.49 -22.30
N VAL A 199 -33.61 32.38 -21.70
CA VAL A 199 -32.14 32.29 -21.75
C VAL A 199 -31.68 31.02 -21.04
N LYS A 200 -32.25 30.66 -19.87
CA LYS A 200 -31.93 29.41 -19.16
C LYS A 200 -32.25 28.17 -20.00
N LYS A 201 -33.40 28.13 -20.68
CA LYS A 201 -33.76 27.00 -21.58
C LYS A 201 -32.77 26.86 -22.73
N ARG A 202 -32.39 27.97 -23.39
CA ARG A 202 -31.39 27.96 -24.48
C ARG A 202 -30.00 27.54 -24.01
N VAL A 203 -29.56 28.01 -22.84
CA VAL A 203 -28.29 27.60 -22.22
C VAL A 203 -28.29 26.10 -21.90
N LEU A 204 -29.39 25.58 -21.34
CA LEU A 204 -29.52 24.14 -21.06
C LEU A 204 -29.53 23.29 -22.33
N ALA A 205 -30.18 23.75 -23.40
CA ALA A 205 -30.19 23.08 -24.70
C ALA A 205 -28.81 23.06 -25.36
N SER A 206 -28.09 24.20 -25.36
CA SER A 206 -26.71 24.30 -25.89
C SER A 206 -25.75 23.39 -25.12
N LEU A 207 -25.83 23.37 -23.78
CA LEU A 207 -25.01 22.48 -22.96
C LEU A 207 -25.38 21.00 -23.13
N ALA A 208 -26.67 20.68 -23.29
CA ALA A 208 -27.12 19.31 -23.57
C ALA A 208 -26.66 18.80 -24.94
N GLY A 209 -26.49 19.69 -25.92
CA GLY A 209 -25.89 19.42 -27.23
C GLY A 209 -24.38 19.17 -27.21
N GLY A 210 -23.73 19.29 -26.05
CA GLY A 210 -22.30 19.01 -25.87
C GLY A 210 -21.38 20.22 -26.00
N ALA A 211 -21.92 21.45 -26.04
CA ALA A 211 -21.12 22.66 -26.01
C ALA A 211 -20.29 22.74 -24.71
N SER A 212 -19.05 23.24 -24.83
CA SER A 212 -18.19 23.43 -23.66
C SER A 212 -18.72 24.57 -22.79
N LYS A 213 -18.54 24.46 -21.47
CA LYS A 213 -18.98 25.51 -20.53
C LYS A 213 -18.42 26.90 -20.88
N LYS A 214 -17.18 26.96 -21.39
CA LYS A 214 -16.53 28.20 -21.82
C LYS A 214 -17.19 28.78 -23.07
N ARG A 215 -17.42 27.95 -24.09
CA ARG A 215 -18.11 28.35 -25.33
C ARG A 215 -19.51 28.87 -25.03
N THR A 216 -20.25 28.23 -24.14
CA THR A 216 -21.58 28.69 -23.72
C THR A 216 -21.53 30.00 -22.91
N CYS A 217 -20.42 30.30 -22.21
CA CYS A 217 -20.27 31.60 -21.54
C CYS A 217 -20.14 32.73 -22.56
N GLU A 218 -19.32 32.52 -23.59
CA GLU A 218 -19.07 33.48 -24.66
C GLU A 218 -20.32 33.69 -25.54
N GLU A 219 -20.98 32.59 -25.93
CA GLU A 219 -22.17 32.60 -26.78
C GLU A 219 -23.36 33.36 -26.16
N PHE A 220 -23.56 33.24 -24.85
CA PHE A 220 -24.69 33.86 -24.16
C PHE A 220 -24.32 35.10 -23.33
N GLY A 221 -23.04 35.48 -23.27
CA GLY A 221 -22.56 36.61 -22.46
C GLY A 221 -22.75 36.39 -20.95
N ILE A 222 -22.66 35.14 -20.47
CA ILE A 222 -22.97 34.75 -19.09
C ILE A 222 -21.70 34.30 -18.36
N SER A 223 -21.57 34.65 -17.09
CA SER A 223 -20.43 34.20 -16.27
C SER A 223 -20.47 32.68 -15.99
N ILE A 224 -19.29 32.06 -15.90
CA ILE A 224 -19.13 30.63 -15.54
C ILE A 224 -19.88 30.28 -14.24
N SER A 225 -19.87 31.19 -13.27
CA SER A 225 -20.57 31.05 -12.00
C SER A 225 -22.09 30.90 -12.17
N THR A 226 -22.66 31.64 -13.13
CA THR A 226 -24.09 31.59 -13.45
C THR A 226 -24.44 30.28 -14.16
N ILE A 227 -23.60 29.80 -15.09
CA ILE A 227 -23.79 28.46 -15.68
C ILE A 227 -23.72 27.36 -14.62
N ASN A 228 -22.74 27.42 -13.72
CA ASN A 228 -22.63 26.45 -12.63
C ASN A 228 -23.82 26.53 -11.66
N ARG A 229 -24.40 27.72 -11.44
CA ARG A 229 -25.64 27.89 -10.69
C ARG A 229 -26.84 27.25 -11.41
N ILE A 230 -26.96 27.45 -12.72
CA ILE A 230 -28.00 26.83 -13.56
C ILE A 230 -27.89 25.31 -13.53
N LEU A 231 -26.68 24.75 -13.66
CA LEU A 231 -26.45 23.31 -13.62
C LEU A 231 -26.75 22.71 -12.24
N ARG A 232 -26.42 23.42 -11.15
CA ARG A 232 -26.78 22.99 -9.78
C ARG A 232 -28.29 22.94 -9.57
N LEU A 233 -29.02 23.88 -10.14
CA LEU A 233 -30.49 23.91 -10.09
C LEU A 233 -31.16 22.86 -11.01
N ASN A 234 -30.43 22.22 -11.93
CA ASN A 234 -30.98 21.23 -12.88
C ASN A 234 -30.08 19.97 -12.92
N PRO A 235 -30.08 19.16 -11.84
CA PRO A 235 -29.15 18.04 -11.69
C PRO A 235 -29.28 16.97 -12.77
N VAL A 236 -30.48 16.77 -13.32
CA VAL A 236 -30.73 15.81 -14.41
C VAL A 236 -29.94 16.18 -15.68
N VAL A 237 -29.94 17.46 -16.05
CA VAL A 237 -29.21 17.94 -17.23
C VAL A 237 -27.71 17.90 -16.98
N ALA A 238 -27.26 18.28 -15.78
CA ALA A 238 -25.86 18.17 -15.39
C ALA A 238 -25.33 16.71 -15.48
N LYS A 239 -26.14 15.73 -15.07
CA LYS A 239 -25.81 14.30 -15.20
C LYS A 239 -25.77 13.84 -16.65
N LYS A 240 -26.70 14.29 -17.50
CA LYS A 240 -26.66 13.99 -18.95
C LYS A 240 -25.37 14.52 -19.59
N ILE A 241 -24.99 15.77 -19.28
CA ILE A 241 -23.77 16.40 -19.81
C ILE A 241 -22.52 15.63 -19.37
N SER A 242 -22.43 15.22 -18.10
CA SER A 242 -21.26 14.48 -17.61
C SER A 242 -21.14 13.09 -18.24
N VAL A 243 -22.28 12.41 -18.46
CA VAL A 243 -22.31 11.12 -19.17
C VAL A 243 -21.88 11.29 -20.63
N THR A 244 -22.38 12.31 -21.34
CA THR A 244 -21.98 12.60 -22.73
C THR A 244 -20.50 12.95 -22.83
N ALA A 245 -19.99 13.79 -21.92
CA ALA A 245 -18.57 14.12 -21.85
C ALA A 245 -17.70 12.87 -21.62
N LYS A 246 -18.12 11.99 -20.70
CA LYS A 246 -17.43 10.71 -20.45
C LYS A 246 -17.45 9.82 -21.69
N LYS A 247 -18.58 9.71 -22.39
CA LYS A 247 -18.68 8.97 -23.66
C LYS A 247 -17.74 9.51 -24.73
N ASN A 248 -17.62 10.84 -24.87
CA ASN A 248 -16.73 11.45 -25.86
C ASN A 248 -15.25 11.15 -25.54
N ILE A 249 -14.85 11.24 -24.27
CA ILE A 249 -13.49 10.87 -23.86
C ILE A 249 -13.23 9.38 -24.09
N ASN A 250 -14.20 8.52 -23.77
CA ASN A 250 -14.13 7.09 -24.07
C ASN A 250 -13.86 6.86 -25.57
N LEU A 251 -14.64 7.50 -26.44
CA LEU A 251 -14.52 7.36 -27.89
C LEU A 251 -13.15 7.83 -28.39
N GLN A 252 -12.69 9.01 -27.98
CA GLN A 252 -11.37 9.53 -28.38
C GLN A 252 -10.22 8.59 -27.98
N LYS A 253 -10.26 8.04 -26.76
CA LYS A 253 -9.22 7.11 -26.29
C LYS A 253 -9.29 5.75 -27.01
N ARG A 254 -10.51 5.26 -27.32
CA ARG A 254 -10.71 4.04 -28.12
C ARG A 254 -10.22 4.21 -29.56
N GLU A 255 -10.49 5.36 -30.16
CA GLU A 255 -10.06 5.69 -31.52
C GLU A 255 -8.53 5.75 -31.60
N LYS A 256 -7.88 6.47 -30.66
CA LYS A 256 -6.41 6.51 -30.58
C LYS A 256 -5.77 5.14 -30.40
N TRP A 257 -6.39 4.27 -29.60
CA TRP A 257 -5.92 2.88 -29.46
C TRP A 257 -6.08 2.12 -30.78
N ARG A 258 -7.24 2.23 -31.44
CA ARG A 258 -7.53 1.54 -32.70
C ARG A 258 -6.63 2.01 -33.84
N THR A 259 -6.41 3.30 -34.02
CA THR A 259 -5.52 3.84 -35.05
C THR A 259 -4.08 3.36 -34.85
N THR A 260 -3.60 3.38 -33.60
CA THR A 260 -2.25 2.88 -33.27
C THR A 260 -2.12 1.38 -33.54
N ALA A 261 -3.14 0.59 -33.23
CA ALA A 261 -3.16 -0.85 -33.49
C ALA A 261 -3.25 -1.18 -35.00
N LEU A 262 -4.08 -0.45 -35.75
CA LEU A 262 -4.21 -0.63 -37.21
C LEU A 262 -2.93 -0.25 -37.96
N ASN A 263 -2.23 0.80 -37.53
CA ASN A 263 -0.97 1.20 -38.14
C ASN A 263 0.18 0.23 -37.85
N ASN A 264 0.00 -0.73 -36.94
CA ASN A 264 1.04 -1.67 -36.50
C ASN A 264 0.53 -3.11 -36.35
N PRO A 265 0.08 -3.78 -37.43
CA PRO A 265 -0.59 -5.08 -37.35
C PRO A 265 0.29 -6.24 -36.85
N GLY A 266 1.61 -6.07 -36.77
CA GLY A 266 2.55 -7.07 -36.25
C GLY A 266 2.99 -6.88 -34.79
N LEU A 267 2.58 -5.78 -34.13
CA LEU A 267 3.02 -5.46 -32.78
C LEU A 267 2.10 -6.05 -31.71
N GLY A 268 2.71 -6.59 -30.66
CA GLY A 268 2.00 -7.09 -29.49
C GLY A 268 1.47 -5.96 -28.61
N VAL A 269 0.58 -6.33 -27.67
CA VAL A 269 -0.03 -5.40 -26.70
C VAL A 269 1.03 -4.64 -25.89
N THR A 270 2.17 -5.26 -25.61
CA THR A 270 3.29 -4.68 -24.87
C THR A 270 3.94 -3.52 -25.59
N GLU A 271 4.13 -3.65 -26.90
CA GLU A 271 4.75 -2.67 -27.77
C GLU A 271 3.78 -1.50 -28.01
N ILE A 272 2.50 -1.79 -28.27
CA ILE A 272 1.46 -0.75 -28.38
C ILE A 272 1.33 0.04 -27.07
N ARG A 273 1.42 -0.64 -25.92
CA ARG A 273 1.41 0.03 -24.61
C ARG A 273 2.60 0.98 -24.43
N LYS A 274 3.78 0.67 -24.96
CA LYS A 274 4.95 1.56 -24.89
C LYS A 274 4.75 2.82 -25.71
N MET A 275 4.07 2.71 -26.85
CA MET A 275 3.79 3.86 -27.73
C MET A 275 2.76 4.82 -27.15
N ILE A 276 1.71 4.30 -26.50
CA ILE A 276 0.60 5.10 -25.95
C ILE A 276 0.30 4.77 -24.48
N PRO A 277 1.24 5.07 -23.55
CA PRO A 277 1.14 4.65 -22.15
C PRO A 277 -0.01 5.33 -21.40
N ASP A 278 -0.29 6.60 -21.72
CA ASP A 278 -1.37 7.39 -21.12
C ASP A 278 -2.76 6.85 -21.51
N VAL A 279 -2.94 6.52 -22.79
CA VAL A 279 -4.17 5.96 -23.35
C VAL A 279 -4.42 4.57 -22.77
N TYR A 280 -3.38 3.72 -22.73
CA TYR A 280 -3.49 2.38 -22.15
C TYR A 280 -3.86 2.44 -20.66
N ALA A 281 -3.16 3.26 -19.87
CA ALA A 281 -3.42 3.38 -18.44
C ALA A 281 -4.84 3.91 -18.15
N TRP A 282 -5.35 4.79 -19.01
CA TRP A 282 -6.71 5.30 -18.90
C TRP A 282 -7.76 4.24 -19.26
N LEU A 283 -7.61 3.55 -20.39
CA LEU A 283 -8.51 2.48 -20.83
C LEU A 283 -8.54 1.31 -19.85
N TYR A 284 -7.40 0.96 -19.26
CA TYR A 284 -7.32 -0.11 -18.26
C TYR A 284 -8.13 0.19 -17.00
N ARG A 285 -8.17 1.46 -16.56
CA ARG A 285 -8.90 1.89 -15.36
C ARG A 285 -10.40 2.07 -15.61
N ASN A 286 -10.79 2.53 -16.80
CA ASN A 286 -12.16 2.95 -17.09
C ASN A 286 -12.94 1.95 -17.97
N GLU A 287 -12.26 1.21 -18.84
CA GLU A 287 -12.86 0.42 -19.95
C GLU A 287 -12.15 -0.94 -20.12
N LYS A 288 -11.93 -1.64 -19.00
CA LYS A 288 -11.13 -2.89 -18.94
C LYS A 288 -11.67 -3.99 -19.86
N HIS A 289 -12.99 -4.15 -19.95
CA HIS A 289 -13.62 -5.19 -20.77
C HIS A 289 -13.39 -4.96 -22.27
N TRP A 290 -13.59 -3.72 -22.72
CA TRP A 290 -13.32 -3.34 -24.11
C TRP A 290 -11.84 -3.54 -24.46
N LEU A 291 -10.92 -3.15 -23.58
CA LEU A 291 -9.49 -3.34 -23.78
C LEU A 291 -9.12 -4.83 -23.84
N LYS A 292 -9.73 -5.69 -23.01
CA LYS A 292 -9.50 -7.14 -23.04
C LYS A 292 -9.89 -7.72 -24.41
N MET A 293 -11.10 -7.43 -24.90
CA MET A 293 -11.54 -7.89 -26.22
C MET A 293 -10.61 -7.44 -27.34
N GLN A 294 -10.09 -6.21 -27.29
CA GLN A 294 -9.14 -5.73 -28.31
C GLN A 294 -7.78 -6.42 -28.23
N LYS A 295 -7.34 -6.82 -27.03
CA LYS A 295 -6.08 -7.57 -26.83
C LYS A 295 -6.17 -8.99 -27.36
N ASP A 296 -7.33 -9.63 -27.23
CA ASP A 296 -7.54 -11.00 -27.69
C ASP A 296 -7.48 -11.09 -29.23
N ASN A 297 -7.74 -9.98 -29.93
CA ASN A 297 -7.61 -9.86 -31.40
C ASN A 297 -6.19 -9.52 -31.89
N LEU A 298 -5.22 -9.28 -30.99
CA LEU A 298 -3.84 -8.95 -31.34
C LEU A 298 -2.95 -10.20 -31.22
N PRO A 299 -1.90 -10.32 -32.04
CA PRO A 299 -0.97 -11.44 -31.97
C PRO A 299 -0.34 -11.53 -30.58
N ASN A 300 -0.56 -12.66 -29.90
CA ASN A 300 -0.02 -12.90 -28.57
C ASN A 300 1.44 -13.34 -28.67
N ARG A 301 2.38 -12.41 -28.48
CA ARG A 301 3.82 -12.68 -28.53
C ARG A 301 4.40 -13.28 -27.24
N ARG A 302 3.56 -13.65 -26.27
CA ARG A 302 4.03 -14.29 -25.03
C ARG A 302 4.45 -15.73 -25.31
N ARG A 303 5.75 -15.92 -25.55
CA ARG A 303 6.40 -17.18 -25.21
C ARG A 303 6.42 -17.29 -23.69
N GLY A 304 5.68 -18.25 -23.12
CA GLY A 304 5.70 -18.51 -21.68
C GLY A 304 7.12 -18.88 -21.23
N ASN A 305 7.51 -18.41 -20.04
CA ASN A 305 8.86 -18.56 -19.48
C ASN A 305 9.27 -20.02 -19.13
N TYR A 306 8.48 -21.02 -19.54
CA TYR A 306 8.57 -22.40 -19.05
C TYR A 306 8.67 -23.46 -20.14
N SER A 307 8.75 -23.11 -21.43
CA SER A 307 8.82 -24.11 -22.50
C SER A 307 10.23 -24.67 -22.77
N THR A 308 11.26 -24.19 -22.08
CA THR A 308 12.67 -24.54 -22.34
C THR A 308 13.36 -25.27 -21.19
N VAL A 309 12.64 -25.68 -20.15
CA VAL A 309 13.25 -26.51 -19.09
C VAL A 309 13.16 -27.97 -19.51
N SER A 310 14.25 -28.50 -20.07
CA SER A 310 14.42 -29.94 -20.24
C SER A 310 14.62 -30.58 -18.86
N TRP A 311 13.57 -31.22 -18.35
CA TRP A 311 13.64 -31.93 -17.08
C TRP A 311 14.54 -33.16 -17.14
N ASN A 312 14.72 -33.75 -18.32
CA ASN A 312 15.62 -34.88 -18.52
C ASN A 312 17.08 -34.48 -18.31
N ASP A 313 17.50 -33.34 -18.87
CA ASP A 313 18.88 -32.84 -18.72
C ASP A 313 19.17 -32.49 -17.25
N ARG A 314 18.15 -31.96 -16.54
CA ARG A 314 18.26 -31.71 -15.09
C ARG A 314 18.31 -32.99 -14.27
N ASP A 315 17.59 -34.03 -14.67
CA ASP A 315 17.60 -35.34 -14.02
C ASP A 315 18.98 -35.99 -14.18
N GLU A 316 19.57 -35.91 -15.38
CA GLU A 316 20.93 -36.40 -15.65
C GLU A 316 22.00 -35.63 -14.87
N ALA A 317 21.92 -34.29 -14.85
CA ALA A 317 22.84 -33.47 -14.06
C ALA A 317 22.76 -33.75 -12.56
N LEU A 318 21.57 -34.09 -12.05
CA LEU A 318 21.38 -34.45 -10.64
C LEU A 318 21.91 -35.85 -10.35
N CYS A 319 21.72 -36.81 -11.25
CA CYS A 319 22.34 -38.14 -11.15
C CYS A 319 23.86 -38.04 -11.11
N ALA A 320 24.46 -37.24 -11.99
CA ALA A 320 25.91 -37.03 -12.03
C ALA A 320 26.46 -36.50 -10.69
N ARG A 321 25.77 -35.54 -10.07
CA ARG A 321 26.15 -35.04 -8.74
C ARG A 321 26.09 -36.11 -7.65
N ILE A 322 25.10 -36.99 -7.70
CA ILE A 322 25.01 -38.10 -6.74
C ILE A 322 26.15 -39.09 -6.98
N THR A 323 26.48 -39.42 -8.24
CA THR A 323 27.61 -40.30 -8.53
C THR A 323 28.95 -39.69 -8.13
N ASP A 324 29.14 -38.39 -8.34
CA ASP A 324 30.37 -37.68 -7.94
C ASP A 324 30.55 -37.71 -6.42
N THR A 325 29.48 -37.42 -5.66
CA THR A 325 29.51 -37.50 -4.19
C THR A 325 29.74 -38.91 -3.67
N ILE A 326 29.25 -39.94 -4.37
CA ILE A 326 29.57 -41.34 -4.06
C ILE A 326 31.06 -41.62 -4.25
N ILE A 327 31.64 -41.18 -5.37
CA ILE A 327 33.08 -41.37 -5.66
C ILE A 327 33.95 -40.66 -4.63
N GLU A 328 33.62 -39.40 -4.29
CA GLU A 328 34.34 -38.61 -3.27
C GLU A 328 34.26 -39.28 -1.88
N HIS A 329 33.09 -39.82 -1.51
CA HIS A 329 32.93 -40.51 -0.23
C HIS A 329 33.62 -41.87 -0.20
N HIS A 330 33.58 -42.65 -1.27
CA HIS A 330 34.28 -43.94 -1.36
C HIS A 330 35.81 -43.81 -1.27
N ALA A 331 36.36 -42.69 -1.72
CA ALA A 331 37.78 -42.39 -1.56
C ALA A 331 38.18 -42.17 -0.08
N THR A 332 37.19 -41.92 0.79
CA THR A 332 37.40 -41.48 2.17
C THR A 332 36.81 -42.45 3.22
N SER A 333 35.76 -43.22 2.89
CA SER A 333 35.04 -44.18 3.77
C SER A 333 34.05 -45.07 2.99
N GLU A 334 33.29 -45.95 3.65
CA GLU A 334 32.22 -46.79 3.04
C GLU A 334 31.06 -45.96 2.42
N THR A 335 30.22 -46.61 1.59
CA THR A 335 29.04 -46.01 0.96
C THR A 335 28.13 -45.33 1.98
N PRO A 336 27.84 -44.02 1.85
CA PRO A 336 26.93 -43.33 2.76
C PRO A 336 25.49 -43.84 2.62
N ARG A 337 24.76 -43.91 3.74
CA ARG A 337 23.34 -44.30 3.77
C ARG A 337 22.48 -43.29 3.02
N LYS A 338 21.30 -43.72 2.51
CA LYS A 338 20.36 -42.88 1.72
C LYS A 338 20.12 -41.47 2.30
N TYR A 339 20.00 -41.38 3.62
CA TYR A 339 19.70 -40.10 4.30
C TYR A 339 20.84 -39.09 4.19
N ALA A 340 22.10 -39.55 4.20
CA ALA A 340 23.27 -38.69 4.10
C ALA A 340 23.34 -37.95 2.75
N PHE A 341 22.80 -38.53 1.67
CA PHE A 341 22.74 -37.84 0.37
C PHE A 341 21.88 -36.57 0.38
N TYR A 342 20.86 -36.48 1.24
CA TYR A 342 20.05 -35.27 1.34
C TYR A 342 20.79 -34.10 2.00
N GLU A 343 21.81 -34.40 2.83
CA GLU A 343 22.69 -33.40 3.43
C GLU A 343 23.86 -33.05 2.50
N LEU A 344 24.40 -34.05 1.80
CA LEU A 344 25.59 -33.91 0.94
C LEU A 344 25.29 -33.28 -0.43
N VAL A 345 24.09 -33.45 -0.99
CA VAL A 345 23.72 -32.92 -2.31
C VAL A 345 22.72 -31.77 -2.19
N PRO A 346 23.17 -30.50 -2.37
CA PRO A 346 22.29 -29.34 -2.29
C PRO A 346 21.14 -29.39 -3.31
N GLY A 347 19.92 -29.21 -2.82
CA GLY A 347 18.72 -29.13 -3.67
C GLY A 347 18.12 -30.49 -4.07
N LEU A 348 18.71 -31.61 -3.64
CA LEU A 348 18.17 -32.96 -3.89
C LEU A 348 16.75 -33.11 -3.32
N TYR A 349 16.51 -32.62 -2.11
CA TYR A 349 15.20 -32.62 -1.48
C TYR A 349 14.14 -31.89 -2.32
N SER A 350 14.46 -30.66 -2.77
CA SER A 350 13.53 -29.84 -3.55
C SER A 350 13.28 -30.43 -4.95
N ALA A 351 14.29 -31.02 -5.57
CA ALA A 351 14.13 -31.70 -6.86
C ALA A 351 13.18 -32.90 -6.74
N LEU A 352 13.30 -33.68 -5.67
CA LEU A 352 12.51 -34.90 -5.46
C LEU A 352 11.11 -34.67 -4.88
N GLU A 353 10.77 -33.45 -4.46
CA GLU A 353 9.44 -33.06 -3.98
C GLU A 353 8.36 -33.26 -5.06
N SER A 354 8.68 -32.99 -6.33
CA SER A 354 7.78 -33.22 -7.45
C SER A 354 7.85 -34.67 -7.93
N LYS A 355 6.81 -35.47 -7.63
CA LYS A 355 6.69 -36.88 -8.07
C LYS A 355 6.71 -37.06 -9.59
N SER A 356 6.39 -36.03 -10.37
CA SER A 356 6.31 -36.10 -11.83
C SER A 356 7.66 -35.90 -12.54
N HIS A 357 8.69 -35.45 -11.84
CA HIS A 357 10.01 -35.19 -12.40
C HIS A 357 11.09 -36.02 -11.69
N TYR A 358 12.30 -36.12 -12.27
CA TYR A 358 13.46 -36.79 -11.68
C TYR A 358 13.31 -38.32 -11.50
N ALA A 359 12.90 -39.02 -12.56
CA ALA A 359 12.69 -40.46 -12.52
C ALA A 359 14.00 -41.27 -12.46
N LYS A 360 15.04 -40.82 -13.16
CA LYS A 360 16.36 -41.48 -13.15
C LYS A 360 17.03 -41.33 -11.79
N THR A 361 17.00 -40.13 -11.22
CA THR A 361 17.56 -39.86 -9.88
C THR A 361 16.91 -40.73 -8.80
N ARG A 362 15.58 -40.93 -8.84
CA ARG A 362 14.90 -41.82 -7.88
C ARG A 362 15.32 -43.28 -8.02
N LYS A 363 15.41 -43.78 -9.25
CA LYS A 363 15.88 -45.15 -9.50
C LYS A 363 17.29 -45.36 -8.97
N LEU A 364 18.21 -44.42 -9.25
CA LEU A 364 19.58 -44.45 -8.73
C LEU A 364 19.60 -44.54 -7.19
N LEU A 365 18.84 -43.69 -6.51
CA LEU A 365 18.75 -43.71 -5.04
C LEU A 365 18.11 -44.99 -4.48
N ASP A 366 17.20 -45.61 -5.21
CA ASP A 366 16.57 -46.88 -4.81
C ASP A 366 17.51 -48.08 -5.04
N ASP A 367 18.27 -48.08 -6.14
CA ASP A 367 19.27 -49.10 -6.45
C ASP A 367 20.42 -49.08 -5.43
N LEU A 368 20.90 -47.88 -5.06
CA LEU A 368 21.90 -47.68 -4.01
C LEU A 368 21.44 -48.17 -2.63
N THR A 369 20.14 -48.14 -2.36
CA THR A 369 19.59 -48.71 -1.11
C THR A 369 19.42 -50.21 -1.13
N LYS A 370 19.30 -50.84 -2.30
CA LYS A 370 19.15 -52.30 -2.41
C LYS A 370 20.48 -53.04 -2.40
N SER A 371 21.58 -52.37 -2.72
CA SER A 371 22.94 -52.95 -2.75
C SER A 371 23.68 -52.87 -1.41
N GLY A 372 23.10 -52.30 -0.36
CA GLY A 372 23.69 -52.23 0.97
C GLY A 372 23.46 -53.52 1.77
N PRO A 373 24.39 -53.93 2.66
CA PRO A 373 24.23 -55.09 3.52
C PRO A 373 23.32 -54.72 4.69
N ASP A 374 22.02 -54.63 4.43
CA ASP A 374 20.92 -54.75 5.38
C ASP A 374 19.65 -54.37 4.61
N GLY A 375 19.16 -55.34 3.85
CA GLY A 375 17.81 -55.30 3.33
C GLY A 375 16.84 -55.54 4.47
N ASP A 376 16.47 -54.50 5.21
CA ASP A 376 15.20 -54.42 5.91
C ASP A 376 14.91 -53.00 6.42
N TYR A 377 13.61 -52.67 6.50
CA TYR A 377 12.99 -51.40 6.88
C TYR A 377 12.72 -50.38 5.76
N TRP A 378 11.70 -50.68 4.93
CA TRP A 378 10.84 -49.66 4.31
C TRP A 378 9.35 -50.09 4.23
N SER A 379 8.81 -50.63 5.31
CA SER A 379 7.37 -50.64 5.58
C SER A 379 6.99 -49.56 6.61
N ALA A 380 7.27 -48.29 6.28
CA ALA A 380 6.64 -47.18 6.97
C ALA A 380 6.22 -46.12 5.95
N SER A 381 4.91 -46.15 5.65
CA SER A 381 4.16 -45.07 5.02
C SER A 381 4.62 -43.69 5.52
N PRO A 382 4.64 -42.65 4.68
CA PRO A 382 4.83 -41.30 5.17
C PRO A 382 3.71 -41.02 6.17
N ILE A 383 4.11 -40.72 7.41
CA ILE A 383 3.21 -40.32 8.49
C ILE A 383 2.32 -39.21 7.93
N ARG A 384 1.07 -39.59 7.66
CA ARG A 384 -0.01 -38.69 7.31
C ARG A 384 -0.36 -38.00 8.62
N MET A 385 0.30 -36.89 8.93
CA MET A 385 -0.18 -36.03 10.01
C MET A 385 -1.52 -35.46 9.56
N SER A 386 -2.57 -36.00 10.17
CA SER A 386 -3.93 -35.53 10.10
C SER A 386 -3.97 -34.03 10.39
N LYS A 387 -4.64 -33.29 9.52
CA LYS A 387 -5.16 -31.97 9.87
C LYS A 387 -6.19 -32.17 11.00
N THR A 388 -5.86 -31.68 12.18
CA THR A 388 -6.82 -31.24 13.20
C THR A 388 -6.46 -29.84 13.59
#